data_AF-A0A7R6P3G0-F1
#
_entry.id   AF-A0A7R6P3G0-F1
#
_cell.length_a   1.000
_cell.length_b   1.000
_cell.length_c   1.000
_cell.angle_alpha   90.00
_cell.angle_beta   90.00
_cell.angle_gamma   90.00
#
_symmetry.space_group_name_H-M   'P 1'
#
loop_
_entity.id
_entity.type
_entity.pdbx_description
1 polymer ?
#
loop_
_entity_poly.entity_id
_entity_poly.type
_entity_poly.pdbx_seq_one_letter_code
_entity_poly.pdbx_strand_id
1 'polypeptide(L)'
;MKSYLFTTETDRGGVMLCDIEEFDKAVSYLCNRFDGVVKIESAEEVWQLDGSEPSASSESVDSASGASAPQMPEQSGAPAESDDLFA
;
A
#
# COMPACT_ATOMS: atom_id res chain seq x y z
N MET A 1 19.25 0.66 -0.65
CA MET A 1 18.16 1.40 -1.32
C MET A 1 16.79 1.05 -0.77
N LYS A 2 16.10 2.03 -0.18
CA LYS A 2 14.70 1.97 0.25
C LYS A 2 13.88 3.03 -0.50
N SER A 3 12.59 2.75 -0.70
CA SER A 3 11.63 3.70 -1.25
C SER A 3 10.80 4.32 -0.13
N TYR A 4 10.70 5.65 -0.14
CA TYR A 4 9.90 6.42 0.79
C TYR A 4 8.86 7.21 0.02
N LEU A 5 7.59 7.09 0.40
CA LEU A 5 6.51 7.93 -0.10
C LEU A 5 6.41 9.13 0.84
N PHE A 6 6.48 10.35 0.33
CA PHE A 6 6.25 11.55 1.14
C PHE A 6 5.08 12.35 0.59
N THR A 7 4.32 12.97 1.48
CA THR A 7 3.20 13.85 1.17
C THR A 7 3.48 15.22 1.79
N THR A 8 3.19 16.27 1.02
CA THR A 8 3.28 17.66 1.49
C THR A 8 1.91 18.22 1.85
N GLU A 9 1.85 19.36 2.52
CA GLU A 9 0.62 20.10 2.86
C GLU A 9 -0.29 20.40 1.64
N THR A 10 0.29 20.50 0.44
CA THR A 10 -0.47 20.77 -0.80
C THR A 10 -0.99 19.51 -1.50
N ASP A 11 -0.90 18.36 -0.83
CA ASP A 11 -1.18 17.03 -1.39
C ASP A 11 -0.26 16.65 -2.57
N ARG A 12 0.74 17.48 -2.89
CA ARG A 12 1.75 17.22 -3.93
C ARG A 12 2.91 16.39 -3.37
N GLY A 13 2.61 15.12 -3.10
CA GLY A 13 3.59 14.12 -2.68
C GLY A 13 4.35 13.42 -3.83
N GLY A 14 5.32 12.59 -3.48
CA GLY A 14 6.08 11.78 -4.42
C GLY A 14 6.83 10.60 -3.75
N VAL A 15 7.39 9.72 -4.57
CA VAL A 15 8.26 8.63 -4.10
C VAL A 15 9.72 9.04 -4.27
N MET A 16 10.52 8.86 -3.22
CA MET A 16 11.97 9.01 -3.25
C MET A 16 12.65 7.66 -3.02
N LEU A 17 13.64 7.34 -3.85
CA LEU A 17 14.55 6.23 -3.64
C LEU A 17 15.84 6.78 -3.01
N CYS A 18 16.24 6.26 -1.85
CA CYS A 18 17.51 6.64 -1.22
C CYS A 18 18.20 5.44 -0.57
N ASP A 19 19.50 5.57 -0.31
CA ASP A 19 20.32 4.53 0.35
C ASP A 19 20.33 4.63 1.87
N ILE A 20 19.46 5.46 2.45
CA ILE A 20 19.31 5.57 3.88
C ILE A 20 18.49 4.36 4.37
N GLU A 21 19.07 3.54 5.24
CA GLU A 21 18.37 2.36 5.78
C GLU A 21 17.53 2.69 7.03
N GLU A 22 17.94 3.71 7.78
CA GLU A 22 17.35 4.13 9.04
C GLU A 22 16.22 5.15 8.80
N PHE A 23 15.02 4.83 9.29
CA PHE A 23 13.81 5.61 9.01
C PHE A 23 13.89 7.06 9.49
N ASP A 24 14.32 7.29 10.74
CA ASP A 24 14.51 8.63 11.30
C ASP A 24 15.45 9.53 10.48
N LYS A 25 16.52 8.94 9.93
CA LYS A 25 17.44 9.66 9.05
C LYS A 25 16.78 10.01 7.72
N ALA A 26 15.97 9.11 7.16
CA ALA A 26 15.25 9.35 5.93
C ALA A 26 14.18 10.44 6.11
N VAL A 27 13.47 10.43 7.24
CA VAL A 27 12.50 11.46 7.64
C VAL A 27 13.19 12.82 7.74
N SER A 28 14.27 12.92 8.52
CA SER A 28 15.02 14.17 8.68
C SER A 28 15.54 14.71 7.36
N TYR A 29 16.00 13.82 6.48
CA TYR A 29 16.48 14.18 5.16
C TYR A 29 15.37 14.70 4.24
N LEU A 30 14.21 14.02 4.20
CA LEU A 30 13.06 14.43 3.40
C LEU A 30 12.49 15.76 3.86
N CYS A 31 12.31 15.95 5.18
CA CYS A 31 11.84 17.20 5.76
C CYS A 31 12.81 18.37 5.54
N ASN A 32 14.12 18.13 5.47
CA ASN A 32 15.08 19.18 5.16
C ASN A 32 15.16 19.49 3.66
N ARG A 33 14.81 18.51 2.80
CA ARG A 33 14.95 18.64 1.35
C ARG A 33 13.71 19.19 0.66
N PHE A 34 12.53 18.89 1.20
CA PHE A 34 11.25 19.34 0.67
C PHE A 34 10.53 20.17 1.73
N ASP A 35 10.03 21.32 1.31
CA ASP A 35 9.25 22.20 2.17
C ASP A 35 7.81 21.67 2.30
N GLY A 36 7.20 21.87 3.47
CA GLY A 36 5.82 21.46 3.73
C GLY A 36 5.58 19.96 3.77
N VAL A 37 6.59 19.11 4.01
CA VAL A 37 6.38 17.65 4.21
C VAL A 37 5.60 17.39 5.50
N VAL A 38 4.45 16.73 5.37
CA VAL A 38 3.53 16.43 6.49
C VAL A 38 3.46 14.95 6.84
N LYS A 39 3.82 14.07 5.90
CA LYS A 39 3.71 12.61 6.07
C LYS A 39 4.76 11.89 5.23
N ILE A 40 5.35 10.84 5.79
CA ILE A 40 6.34 9.98 5.15
C ILE A 40 6.02 8.52 5.47
N GLU A 41 5.98 7.66 4.46
CA GLU A 41 5.65 6.23 4.59
C GLU A 41 6.78 5.38 3.98
N SER A 42 7.19 4.36 4.72
CA SER A 42 8.00 3.22 4.28
C SER A 42 7.13 1.96 4.35
N ALA A 43 7.61 0.84 3.81
CA ALA A 43 6.82 -0.41 3.71
C ALA A 43 6.09 -0.81 5.02
N GLU A 44 6.68 -0.56 6.18
CA GLU A 44 6.14 -0.93 7.49
C GLU A 44 6.06 0.24 8.48
N GLU A 45 6.59 1.42 8.13
CA GLU A 45 6.74 2.56 9.04
C GLU A 45 6.07 3.81 8.47
N VAL A 46 5.43 4.60 9.34
CA VAL A 46 4.78 5.86 8.99
C VAL A 46 5.22 6.93 9.97
N TRP A 47 5.62 8.07 9.42
CA TRP A 47 5.90 9.30 10.15
C TRP A 47 4.93 10.38 9.69
N GLN A 48 4.38 11.14 10.63
CA GLN A 48 3.52 12.29 10.36
C GLN A 48 3.94 13.42 11.29
N LEU A 49 3.84 14.65 10.80
CA LEU A 49 4.11 15.83 11.61
C LEU A 49 3.00 15.98 12.66
N ASP A 50 3.35 16.00 13.96
CA ASP A 50 2.46 16.09 15.14
C ASP A 50 1.50 17.30 15.19
N GLY A 51 1.46 18.14 14.16
CA GLY A 51 0.48 19.23 13.99
C GLY A 51 -0.59 18.96 12.90
N SER A 52 -0.53 17.82 12.22
CA SER A 52 -1.51 17.39 11.22
C SER A 52 -2.35 16.27 11.84
N GLU A 53 -3.46 16.59 12.49
CA GLU A 53 -4.32 15.60 13.14
C GLU A 53 -5.06 14.72 12.10
N PRO A 54 -4.85 13.40 12.00
CA PRO A 54 -5.94 12.50 11.70
C PRO A 54 -6.62 12.17 13.03
N SER A 55 -7.64 12.96 13.38
CA SER A 55 -8.57 12.59 14.42
C SER A 55 -9.36 11.36 13.96
N ALA A 56 -8.91 10.16 14.29
CA ALA A 56 -9.73 8.96 14.39
C ALA A 56 -8.99 7.85 15.17
N SER A 57 -9.11 7.95 16.48
CA SER A 57 -9.48 6.88 17.42
C SER A 57 -9.39 5.43 16.93
N SER A 58 -8.64 4.65 17.70
CA SER A 58 -8.80 3.20 17.85
C SER A 58 -10.26 2.77 18.04
N GLU A 59 -10.77 1.91 17.16
CA GLU A 59 -11.74 0.85 17.47
C GLU A 59 -11.35 -0.36 16.59
N SER A 60 -10.60 -1.35 17.08
CA SER A 60 -11.02 -2.44 17.98
C SER A 60 -12.31 -3.15 17.54
N VAL A 61 -12.11 -4.40 17.13
CA VAL A 61 -13.04 -5.55 17.06
C VAL A 61 -14.16 -5.53 16.02
N ASP A 62 -14.04 -6.37 14.99
CA ASP A 62 -14.89 -7.57 14.88
C ASP A 62 -14.30 -8.53 13.82
N SER A 63 -13.97 -9.75 14.22
CA SER A 63 -13.88 -10.87 13.29
C SER A 63 -14.26 -12.14 14.03
N ALA A 64 -15.54 -12.20 14.37
CA ALA A 64 -16.24 -13.44 14.68
C ALA A 64 -17.33 -13.68 13.63
N SER A 65 -16.98 -14.39 12.56
CA SER A 65 -17.92 -15.19 11.77
C SER A 65 -17.11 -16.29 11.09
N GLY A 66 -17.26 -17.56 11.45
CA GLY A 66 -18.55 -18.23 11.56
C GLY A 66 -18.64 -19.12 10.32
N ALA A 67 -18.46 -20.42 10.54
CA ALA A 67 -18.38 -21.48 9.56
C ALA A 67 -19.43 -21.40 8.44
N SER A 68 -19.03 -21.77 7.22
CA SER A 68 -19.81 -22.64 6.34
C SER A 68 -18.99 -23.09 5.12
N ALA A 69 -18.53 -24.35 5.15
CA ALA A 69 -18.61 -25.21 3.97
C ALA A 69 -20.13 -25.45 3.67
N PRO A 70 -20.58 -25.86 2.46
CA PRO A 70 -19.86 -26.72 1.52
C PRO A 70 -20.19 -26.53 0.01
N GLN A 71 -19.69 -27.49 -0.79
CA GLN A 71 -20.23 -28.00 -2.06
C GLN A 71 -19.82 -27.38 -3.40
N MET A 72 -19.01 -28.20 -4.07
CA MET A 72 -18.84 -28.38 -5.52
C MET A 72 -20.21 -28.59 -6.18
N PRO A 73 -20.39 -28.11 -7.42
CA PRO A 73 -20.63 -29.08 -8.49
C PRO A 73 -19.82 -28.81 -9.76
N GLU A 74 -19.20 -29.90 -10.18
CA GLU A 74 -18.81 -30.30 -11.52
C GLU A 74 -19.83 -29.90 -12.61
N GLN A 75 -19.37 -29.30 -13.71
CA GLN A 75 -19.90 -29.44 -15.08
C GLN A 75 -18.83 -28.93 -16.05
N SER A 76 -18.04 -29.81 -16.68
CA SER A 76 -18.32 -30.44 -17.98
C SER A 76 -18.60 -29.42 -19.08
N GLY A 77 -17.62 -29.22 -19.96
CA GLY A 77 -17.73 -28.37 -21.14
C GLY A 77 -16.48 -28.30 -22.03
N ALA A 78 -15.93 -29.45 -22.43
CA ALA A 78 -15.22 -29.59 -23.72
C ALA A 78 -16.15 -30.48 -24.60
N PRO A 79 -16.16 -30.41 -25.95
CA PRO A 79 -15.06 -29.99 -26.83
C PRO A 79 -15.47 -29.05 -27.97
N ALA A 80 -14.50 -28.36 -28.57
CA ALA A 80 -14.63 -27.89 -29.95
C ALA A 80 -13.23 -27.90 -30.58
N GLU A 81 -12.83 -29.07 -31.06
CA GLU A 81 -11.93 -29.17 -32.19
C GLU A 81 -12.55 -28.45 -33.39
N SER A 82 -11.77 -27.61 -34.05
CA SER A 82 -11.91 -27.21 -35.45
C SER A 82 -10.48 -26.86 -35.87
N ASP A 83 -9.74 -27.84 -36.36
CA ASP A 83 -9.64 -28.21 -37.78
C ASP A 83 -8.98 -27.10 -38.62
N ASP A 84 -7.71 -27.37 -38.94
CA ASP A 84 -7.03 -27.12 -40.20
C ASP A 84 -7.28 -25.81 -40.96
N LEU A 85 -6.24 -24.96 -41.06
CA LEU A 85 -5.90 -24.30 -42.34
C LEU A 85 -4.51 -23.65 -42.27
N PHE A 86 -3.50 -24.46 -42.57
CA PHE A 86 -2.24 -23.96 -43.13
C PHE A 86 -2.57 -23.26 -44.46
N ALA A 87 -2.31 -21.96 -44.55
CA ALA A 87 -2.18 -21.21 -45.80
C ALA A 87 -0.78 -20.57 -45.85
#